data_AF-A0A8H8D566-F1
#
_entry.id   AF-A0A8H8D566-F1
#
_cell.length_a   1.000
_cell.length_b   1.000
_cell.length_c   1.000
_cell.angle_alpha   90.00
_cell.angle_beta   90.00
_cell.angle_gamma   90.00
#
_symmetry.space_group_name_H-M   'P 1'
#
loop_
_entity.id
_entity.type
_entity.pdbx_description
1 polymer ?
#
loop_
_entity_poly.entity_id
_entity_poly.type
_entity_poly.pdbx_seq_one_letter_code
_entity_poly.pdbx_strand_id
1 'polypeptide(L)'
;MHLSSILLVAAGLLAPVYSNAITSIRLRSEGLNVSLSATGNSKVHVSVTNTGTSETPVLIVNTLLDKSPTKKVTVYKEGSEKEVPFKGIHIRHYPSSLTRDAFQPIAPGQTIETELDLAETFDLSENSTYIVSAEGIFPFRDAKSTRIAGIIPYKSNEIRIKVNDKQSSNILSARAKHHNLARRADFGNGGCNDQQKAVIARALKRASNIATQASSAAQHGDARLFEQYFRTTDRTIRKQVSDRFRAIANEAESSIAGTVKYQCHDAMNVCSRPGAIAYAVSGSNIVVNCPIFYSAGVSSHECDSGDRALTVIHEFSHIDAVYYPATTDIAYGEDASIALTPDMAFRNADNYIFYANAIRQNCSPS
;
A
#
# COMPACT_ATOMS: atom_id res chain seq x y z
N MET A 1 65.33 6.06 -49.78
CA MET A 1 63.85 6.13 -49.71
C MET A 1 63.37 4.97 -48.86
N HIS A 2 63.00 5.21 -47.60
CA HIS A 2 62.15 4.31 -46.82
C HIS A 2 61.44 5.14 -45.77
N LEU A 3 60.14 5.37 -46.00
CA LEU A 3 59.18 5.81 -45.00
C LEU A 3 58.94 4.65 -44.03
N SER A 4 58.90 4.92 -42.73
CA SER A 4 58.23 4.02 -41.78
C SER A 4 57.53 4.84 -40.73
N SER A 5 56.21 4.76 -40.81
CA SER A 5 55.19 5.41 -40.01
C SER A 5 55.18 4.89 -38.58
N ILE A 6 55.12 5.79 -37.59
CA ILE A 6 54.77 5.44 -36.21
C ILE A 6 53.27 5.72 -36.06
N LEU A 7 52.47 4.65 -35.96
CA LEU A 7 51.07 4.71 -35.54
C LEU A 7 51.01 4.89 -34.01
N LEU A 8 50.43 6.01 -33.56
CA LEU A 8 49.90 6.15 -32.21
C LEU A 8 48.56 5.40 -32.14
N VAL A 9 48.47 4.35 -31.32
CA VAL A 9 47.20 3.74 -30.92
C VAL A 9 46.73 4.41 -29.64
N ALA A 10 45.77 5.33 -29.75
CA ALA A 10 45.05 5.86 -28.62
C ALA A 10 43.96 4.85 -28.21
N ALA A 11 44.15 4.15 -27.11
CA ALA A 11 43.12 3.33 -26.49
C ALA A 11 42.08 4.24 -25.82
N GLY A 12 41.01 4.55 -26.53
CA GLY A 12 39.84 5.23 -25.98
C GLY A 12 39.09 4.30 -25.03
N LEU A 13 39.16 4.58 -23.73
CA LEU A 13 38.24 4.03 -22.73
C LEU A 13 36.84 4.60 -23.01
N LEU A 14 36.05 3.88 -23.80
CA LEU A 14 34.61 4.08 -23.87
C LEU A 14 34.01 3.58 -22.55
N ALA A 15 33.82 4.47 -21.59
CA ALA A 15 32.91 4.22 -20.49
C ALA A 15 31.50 4.09 -21.08
N PRO A 16 30.79 2.96 -20.88
CA PRO A 16 29.40 2.89 -21.27
C PRO A 16 28.62 3.88 -20.41
N VAL A 17 28.20 4.99 -21.02
CA VAL A 17 27.18 5.86 -20.45
C VAL A 17 25.87 5.08 -20.56
N TYR A 18 25.55 4.31 -19.52
CA TYR A 18 24.21 3.78 -19.35
C TYR A 18 23.31 4.98 -19.04
N SER A 19 22.73 5.58 -20.09
CA SER A 19 21.52 6.39 -19.94
C SER A 19 20.41 5.45 -19.49
N ASN A 20 20.29 5.25 -18.18
CA ASN A 20 19.05 4.77 -17.60
C ASN A 20 18.05 5.90 -17.81
N ALA A 21 17.27 5.80 -18.89
CA ALA A 21 16.02 6.51 -19.00
C ALA A 21 15.13 5.98 -17.86
N ILE A 22 15.24 6.57 -16.67
CA ILE A 22 14.21 6.45 -15.66
C ILE A 22 12.98 7.04 -16.32
N THR A 23 12.03 6.19 -16.70
CA THR A 23 10.74 6.63 -17.23
C THR A 23 10.17 7.58 -16.18
N SER A 24 10.22 8.89 -16.45
CA SER A 24 9.93 9.89 -15.43
C SER A 24 8.44 9.83 -15.13
N ILE A 25 8.10 9.24 -14.01
CA ILE A 25 6.71 9.18 -13.56
C ILE A 25 6.25 10.59 -13.30
N ARG A 26 5.11 10.94 -13.90
CA ARG A 26 4.64 12.30 -13.89
C ARG A 26 4.04 12.61 -12.52
N LEU A 27 4.82 13.30 -11.69
CA LEU A 27 4.30 14.01 -10.52
C LEU A 27 3.63 15.30 -11.00
N ARG A 28 2.34 15.46 -10.69
CA ARG A 28 1.64 16.73 -10.88
C ARG A 28 1.49 17.40 -9.52
N SER A 29 2.13 18.54 -9.27
CA SER A 29 2.04 19.24 -7.98
C SER A 29 0.65 19.78 -7.69
N GLU A 30 -0.17 19.99 -8.72
CA GLU A 30 -1.52 20.56 -8.66
C GLU A 30 -2.46 19.84 -9.64
N GLY A 31 -3.76 19.93 -9.41
CA GLY A 31 -4.78 19.40 -10.31
C GLY A 31 -5.99 18.82 -9.59
N LEU A 32 -5.87 18.48 -8.31
CA LEU A 32 -7.00 18.10 -7.46
C LEU A 32 -6.91 18.86 -6.13
N ASN A 33 -7.99 19.53 -5.75
CA ASN A 33 -8.18 20.08 -4.42
C ASN A 33 -9.04 19.11 -3.59
N VAL A 34 -8.64 18.86 -2.35
CA VAL A 34 -9.41 18.05 -1.41
C VAL A 34 -9.83 18.91 -0.24
N SER A 35 -11.11 18.92 0.09
CA SER A 35 -11.64 19.56 1.29
C SER A 35 -12.50 18.60 2.10
N LEU A 36 -12.43 18.77 3.42
CA LEU A 36 -13.21 18.03 4.40
C LEU A 36 -14.18 18.96 5.11
N SER A 37 -15.38 18.48 5.38
CA SER A 37 -16.33 19.12 6.29
C SER A 37 -17.01 18.08 7.18
N ALA A 38 -17.36 18.47 8.41
CA ALA A 38 -18.08 17.60 9.32
C ALA A 38 -19.58 17.66 9.00
N THR A 39 -20.20 16.50 8.75
CA THR A 39 -21.66 16.42 8.50
C THR A 39 -22.45 15.91 9.71
N GLY A 40 -21.76 15.46 10.76
CA GLY A 40 -22.34 15.17 12.07
C GLY A 40 -21.79 13.90 12.71
N ASN A 41 -21.70 13.90 14.05
CA ASN A 41 -21.18 12.83 14.91
C ASN A 41 -19.81 12.26 14.48
N SER A 42 -19.77 11.27 13.59
CA SER A 42 -18.53 10.64 13.07
C SER A 42 -18.38 10.75 11.55
N LYS A 43 -19.26 11.49 10.87
CA LYS A 43 -19.30 11.59 9.42
C LYS A 43 -18.50 12.79 8.90
N VAL A 44 -17.75 12.52 7.84
CA VAL A 44 -16.91 13.47 7.11
C VAL A 44 -17.37 13.51 5.67
N HIS A 45 -17.79 14.67 5.20
CA HIS A 45 -17.96 14.93 3.78
C HIS A 45 -16.62 15.29 3.17
N VAL A 46 -16.32 14.68 2.04
CA VAL A 46 -15.09 14.85 1.28
C VAL A 46 -15.46 15.40 -0.09
N SER A 47 -14.84 16.50 -0.48
CA SER A 47 -14.95 17.07 -1.82
C SER A 47 -13.61 16.97 -2.53
N VAL A 48 -13.61 16.40 -3.73
CA VAL A 48 -12.44 16.28 -4.61
C VAL A 48 -12.72 17.07 -5.89
N THR A 49 -12.11 18.25 -6.02
CA THR A 49 -12.32 19.16 -7.16
C THR A 49 -11.15 19.13 -8.11
N ASN A 50 -11.38 18.89 -9.40
CA ASN A 50 -10.34 19.07 -10.41
C ASN A 50 -10.12 20.55 -10.70
N THR A 51 -8.99 21.08 -10.25
CA THR A 51 -8.57 22.48 -10.45
C THR A 51 -7.75 22.67 -11.72
N GLY A 52 -7.47 21.59 -12.45
CA GLY A 52 -6.75 21.61 -13.72
C GLY A 52 -7.64 21.96 -14.92
N THR A 53 -7.03 21.95 -16.10
CA THR A 53 -7.67 22.34 -17.38
C THR A 53 -8.09 21.15 -18.25
N SER A 54 -7.80 19.92 -17.84
CA SER A 54 -8.17 18.70 -18.55
C SER A 54 -8.90 17.72 -17.64
N GLU A 55 -9.75 16.87 -18.22
CA GLU A 55 -10.31 15.73 -17.49
C GLU A 55 -9.19 14.85 -16.94
N THR A 56 -9.33 14.42 -15.68
CA THR A 56 -8.36 13.58 -14.99
C THR A 56 -9.05 12.35 -14.41
N PRO A 57 -8.88 11.16 -15.01
CA PRO A 57 -9.41 9.92 -14.47
C PRO A 57 -8.50 9.37 -13.38
N VAL A 58 -8.96 9.48 -12.14
CA VAL A 58 -8.23 9.07 -10.92
C VAL A 58 -8.65 7.70 -10.45
N LEU A 59 -7.73 6.93 -9.89
CA LEU A 59 -8.00 5.62 -9.33
C LEU A 59 -8.97 5.73 -8.14
N ILE A 60 -9.97 4.86 -8.09
CA ILE A 60 -10.96 4.82 -7.00
C ILE A 60 -10.42 4.03 -5.81
N VAL A 61 -9.84 2.86 -6.07
CA VAL A 61 -9.45 1.91 -5.02
C VAL A 61 -8.35 2.48 -4.14
N ASN A 62 -8.50 2.28 -2.82
CA ASN A 62 -7.60 2.81 -1.77
C ASN A 62 -7.39 4.33 -1.80
N THR A 63 -8.24 5.10 -2.49
CA THR A 63 -8.25 6.56 -2.40
C THR A 63 -9.44 7.05 -1.57
N LEU A 64 -9.59 8.38 -1.44
CA LEU A 64 -10.75 8.98 -0.78
C LEU A 64 -12.09 8.59 -1.42
N LEU A 65 -12.07 8.15 -2.69
CA LEU A 65 -13.26 7.76 -3.44
C LEU A 65 -13.65 6.28 -3.22
N ASP A 66 -12.80 5.50 -2.54
CA ASP A 66 -13.10 4.10 -2.22
C ASP A 66 -14.17 3.98 -1.13
N LYS A 67 -15.17 3.13 -1.33
CA LYS A 67 -16.20 2.86 -0.31
C LYS A 67 -15.81 1.79 0.70
N SER A 68 -14.66 1.14 0.52
CA SER A 68 -14.14 0.14 1.44
C SER A 68 -13.67 0.78 2.75
N PRO A 69 -13.72 0.07 3.90
CA PRO A 69 -13.31 0.64 5.19
C PRO A 69 -11.77 0.65 5.34
N THR A 70 -11.09 1.31 4.40
CA THR A 70 -9.64 1.49 4.32
C THR A 70 -9.19 2.79 4.98
N LYS A 71 -7.89 2.93 5.28
CA LYS A 71 -7.35 4.14 5.93
C LYS A 71 -7.29 5.28 4.90
N LYS A 72 -8.09 6.32 5.13
CA LYS A 72 -8.22 7.49 4.23
C LYS A 72 -7.88 8.82 4.86
N VAL A 73 -7.98 8.88 6.19
CA VAL A 73 -7.76 10.08 6.97
C VAL A 73 -6.87 9.73 8.15
N THR A 74 -6.22 10.75 8.69
CA THR A 74 -5.52 10.70 9.96
C THR A 74 -6.43 11.30 11.01
N VAL A 75 -6.54 10.65 12.17
CA VAL A 75 -7.42 11.09 13.26
C VAL A 75 -6.61 11.24 14.54
N TYR A 76 -6.65 12.41 15.14
CA TYR A 76 -6.08 12.67 16.47
C TYR A 76 -7.20 13.01 17.44
N LYS A 77 -7.11 12.51 18.67
CA LYS A 77 -7.91 13.07 19.77
C LYS A 77 -7.32 14.43 20.15
N GLU A 78 -8.16 15.42 20.39
CA GLU A 78 -7.72 16.75 20.80
C GLU A 78 -6.85 16.66 22.07
N GLY A 79 -5.64 17.22 22.00
CA GLY A 79 -4.64 17.14 23.07
C GLY A 79 -3.78 15.86 23.09
N SER A 80 -3.96 14.94 22.14
CA SER A 80 -3.10 13.75 21.96
C SER A 80 -2.10 13.95 20.83
N GLU A 81 -0.85 13.56 21.06
CA GLU A 81 0.19 13.46 20.02
C GLU A 81 0.16 12.10 19.29
N LYS A 82 -0.61 11.13 19.80
CA LYS A 82 -0.76 9.80 19.20
C LYS A 82 -2.02 9.76 18.34
N GLU A 83 -1.86 9.28 17.11
CA GLU A 83 -2.98 9.00 16.20
C GLU A 83 -3.91 7.96 16.83
N VAL A 84 -5.22 8.18 16.68
CA VAL A 84 -6.23 7.17 17.02
C VAL A 84 -5.98 5.94 16.15
N PRO A 85 -5.77 4.75 16.74
CA PRO A 85 -5.41 3.57 15.95
C PRO A 85 -6.49 3.21 14.94
N PHE A 86 -6.08 3.05 13.68
CA PHE A 86 -6.92 2.53 12.62
C PHE A 86 -7.35 1.08 12.92
N LYS A 87 -8.63 0.78 12.68
CA LYS A 87 -9.35 -0.49 12.92
C LYS A 87 -10.12 -0.98 11.69
N GLY A 88 -9.79 -0.46 10.53
CA GLY A 88 -10.34 -0.90 9.25
C GLY A 88 -9.53 -2.05 8.63
N ILE A 89 -9.55 -2.12 7.31
CA ILE A 89 -8.82 -3.11 6.52
C ILE A 89 -7.83 -2.45 5.57
N HIS A 90 -6.78 -3.18 5.22
CA HIS A 90 -5.86 -2.89 4.13
C HIS A 90 -6.16 -3.90 3.02
N ILE A 91 -6.46 -3.45 1.81
CA ILE A 91 -6.89 -4.34 0.72
C ILE A 91 -5.88 -4.25 -0.41
N ARG A 92 -5.22 -5.38 -0.68
CA ARG A 92 -4.34 -5.50 -1.82
C ARG A 92 -5.11 -5.89 -3.06
N HIS A 93 -4.91 -5.11 -4.11
CA HIS A 93 -5.41 -5.41 -5.45
C HIS A 93 -4.29 -5.90 -6.36
N TYR A 94 -4.60 -6.82 -7.26
CA TYR A 94 -3.68 -7.28 -8.29
C TYR A 94 -3.50 -6.17 -9.34
N PRO A 95 -2.31 -5.58 -9.52
CA PRO A 95 -2.16 -4.36 -10.34
C PRO A 95 -2.65 -4.49 -11.79
N SER A 96 -2.56 -5.68 -12.39
CA SER A 96 -3.02 -5.91 -13.76
C SER A 96 -4.54 -6.07 -13.89
N SER A 97 -5.30 -6.00 -12.79
CA SER A 97 -6.77 -6.11 -12.80
C SER A 97 -7.47 -4.77 -13.03
N LEU A 98 -6.73 -3.68 -13.19
CA LEU A 98 -7.31 -2.35 -13.36
C LEU A 98 -8.00 -2.22 -14.73
N THR A 99 -9.31 -2.07 -14.70
CA THR A 99 -10.15 -1.74 -15.85
C THR A 99 -10.50 -0.25 -15.86
N ARG A 100 -11.16 0.25 -16.90
CA ARG A 100 -11.59 1.66 -16.97
C ARG A 100 -12.48 2.07 -15.79
N ASP A 101 -13.30 1.14 -15.30
CA ASP A 101 -14.24 1.36 -14.19
C ASP A 101 -13.55 1.48 -12.83
N ALA A 102 -12.25 1.14 -12.75
CA ALA A 102 -11.44 1.40 -11.57
C ALA A 102 -11.08 2.89 -11.41
N PHE A 103 -11.42 3.74 -12.40
CA PHE A 103 -11.07 5.14 -12.41
C PHE A 103 -12.31 6.03 -12.48
N GLN A 104 -12.34 7.08 -11.66
CA GLN A 104 -13.33 8.14 -11.68
C GLN A 104 -12.82 9.30 -12.55
N PRO A 105 -13.42 9.57 -13.73
CA PRO A 105 -13.16 10.79 -14.48
C PRO A 105 -13.64 12.02 -13.70
N ILE A 106 -12.81 13.04 -13.63
CA ILE A 106 -13.16 14.33 -13.04
C ILE A 106 -12.86 15.42 -14.08
N ALA A 107 -13.89 16.06 -14.63
CA ALA A 107 -13.76 17.14 -15.60
C ALA A 107 -13.20 18.43 -14.95
N PRO A 108 -12.61 19.36 -15.73
CA PRO A 108 -12.16 20.65 -15.21
C PRO A 108 -13.26 21.38 -14.44
N GLY A 109 -12.96 21.80 -13.21
CA GLY A 109 -13.90 22.48 -12.31
C GLY A 109 -14.97 21.57 -11.68
N GLN A 110 -15.04 20.28 -12.05
CA GLN A 110 -15.97 19.33 -11.45
C GLN A 110 -15.50 18.94 -10.04
N THR A 111 -16.47 18.87 -9.12
CA THR A 111 -16.28 18.30 -7.78
C THR A 111 -16.96 16.95 -7.69
N ILE A 112 -16.22 15.94 -7.23
CA ILE A 112 -16.76 14.66 -6.79
C ILE A 112 -16.90 14.72 -5.27
N GLU A 113 -18.09 14.37 -4.79
CA GLU A 113 -18.40 14.34 -3.36
C GLU A 113 -18.57 12.91 -2.86
N THR A 114 -18.09 12.64 -1.66
CA THR A 114 -18.29 11.36 -0.97
C THR A 114 -18.35 11.57 0.54
N GLU A 115 -18.91 10.60 1.27
CA GLU A 115 -18.99 10.63 2.73
C GLU A 115 -18.20 9.46 3.31
N LEU A 116 -17.45 9.73 4.38
CA LEU A 116 -16.77 8.74 5.20
C LEU A 116 -17.39 8.74 6.59
N ASP A 117 -17.64 7.56 7.16
CA ASP A 117 -17.97 7.44 8.57
C ASP A 117 -16.77 6.91 9.35
N LEU A 118 -16.17 7.77 10.17
CA LEU A 118 -14.96 7.46 10.90
C LEU A 118 -15.16 6.32 11.89
N ALA A 119 -16.36 6.11 12.42
CA ALA A 119 -16.63 5.03 13.35
C ALA A 119 -16.56 3.64 12.67
N GLU A 120 -16.60 3.58 11.33
CA GLU A 120 -16.34 2.33 10.61
C GLU A 120 -14.88 1.90 10.67
N THR A 121 -13.95 2.82 10.94
CA THR A 121 -12.52 2.56 10.82
C THR A 121 -11.69 3.01 12.02
N PHE A 122 -12.27 3.73 12.97
CA PHE A 122 -11.62 4.20 14.19
C PHE A 122 -12.49 3.90 15.41
N ASP A 123 -11.86 3.69 16.56
CA ASP A 123 -12.58 3.63 17.83
C ASP A 123 -12.81 5.06 18.33
N LEU A 124 -14.06 5.51 18.21
CA LEU A 124 -14.52 6.83 18.64
C LEU A 124 -15.54 6.72 19.78
N SER A 125 -15.38 5.71 20.64
CA SER A 125 -16.27 5.46 21.78
C SER A 125 -16.13 6.52 22.89
N GLU A 126 -14.99 7.20 22.97
CA GLU A 126 -14.79 8.27 23.93
C GLU A 126 -15.50 9.55 23.49
N ASN A 127 -16.28 10.16 24.39
CA ASN A 127 -16.87 11.48 24.20
C ASN A 127 -15.76 12.53 24.17
N SER A 128 -15.37 12.96 22.97
CA SER A 128 -14.23 13.85 22.76
C SER A 128 -14.34 14.61 21.44
N THR A 129 -13.43 15.56 21.27
CA THR A 129 -13.18 16.22 19.99
C THR A 129 -12.06 15.49 19.28
N TYR A 130 -12.27 15.14 18.02
CA TYR A 130 -11.27 14.54 17.14
C TYR A 130 -10.90 15.53 16.03
N ILE A 131 -9.61 15.65 15.76
CA ILE A 131 -9.02 16.43 14.68
C ILE A 131 -8.76 15.48 13.51
N VAL A 132 -9.27 15.83 12.34
CA VAL A 132 -9.26 14.97 11.16
C VAL A 132 -8.67 15.71 9.97
N SER A 133 -7.76 15.04 9.26
CA SER A 133 -7.16 15.53 8.03
C SER A 133 -6.86 14.37 7.07
N ALA A 134 -6.70 14.69 5.79
CA ALA A 134 -6.34 13.75 4.75
C ALA A 134 -5.09 14.24 4.02
N GLU A 135 -4.14 13.34 3.82
CA GLU A 135 -2.94 13.57 3.02
C GLU A 135 -2.60 12.28 2.29
N GLY A 136 -2.34 12.37 0.99
CA GLY A 136 -2.09 11.20 0.16
C GLY A 136 -1.91 11.56 -1.30
N ILE A 137 -2.15 10.58 -2.17
CA ILE A 137 -2.03 10.73 -3.61
C ILE A 137 -3.26 10.15 -4.32
N PHE A 138 -3.55 10.69 -5.51
CA PHE A 138 -4.45 10.08 -6.49
C PHE A 138 -3.62 9.60 -7.68
N PRO A 139 -3.48 8.29 -7.89
CA PRO A 139 -2.98 7.77 -9.15
C PRO A 139 -3.95 8.13 -10.26
N PHE A 140 -3.46 8.55 -11.42
CA PHE A 140 -4.30 8.82 -12.58
C PHE A 140 -3.81 8.03 -13.78
N ARG A 141 -4.71 7.75 -14.72
CA ARG A 141 -4.37 7.14 -16.02
C ARG A 141 -4.44 8.17 -17.14
N ASP A 142 -3.75 7.87 -18.23
CA ASP A 142 -3.97 8.59 -19.48
C ASP A 142 -5.28 8.15 -20.16
N ALA A 143 -5.85 9.00 -21.02
CA ALA A 143 -7.11 8.71 -21.73
C ALA A 143 -7.07 7.42 -22.57
N LYS A 144 -5.89 7.07 -23.10
CA LYS A 144 -5.66 5.95 -24.02
C LYS A 144 -5.26 4.64 -23.35
N SER A 145 -4.95 4.66 -22.05
CA SER A 145 -4.44 3.50 -21.30
C SER A 145 -5.27 3.24 -20.06
N THR A 146 -5.24 2.00 -19.55
CA THR A 146 -5.73 1.65 -18.21
C THR A 146 -4.61 1.58 -17.17
N ARG A 147 -3.35 1.76 -17.59
CA ARG A 147 -2.19 1.86 -16.70
C ARG A 147 -2.17 3.21 -15.99
N ILE A 148 -1.65 3.20 -14.78
CA ILE A 148 -1.31 4.42 -14.04
C ILE A 148 -0.22 5.16 -14.81
N ALA A 149 -0.45 6.44 -15.11
CA ALA A 149 0.46 7.31 -15.84
C ALA A 149 1.22 8.29 -14.92
N GLY A 150 0.71 8.48 -13.70
CA GLY A 150 1.32 9.35 -12.71
C GLY A 150 0.47 9.46 -11.46
N ILE A 151 0.89 10.37 -10.57
CA ILE A 151 0.22 10.64 -9.30
C ILE A 151 -0.02 12.15 -9.12
N ILE A 152 -1.10 12.47 -8.41
CA ILE A 152 -1.44 13.82 -7.96
C ILE A 152 -1.49 13.79 -6.44
N PRO A 153 -0.53 14.40 -5.72
CA PRO A 153 -0.58 14.53 -4.28
C PRO A 153 -1.69 15.50 -3.87
N TYR A 154 -2.23 15.28 -2.68
CA TYR A 154 -3.20 16.18 -2.08
C TYR A 154 -2.97 16.30 -0.58
N LYS A 155 -3.40 17.42 -0.03
CA LYS A 155 -3.54 17.65 1.40
C LYS A 155 -4.82 18.43 1.64
N SER A 156 -5.65 17.97 2.57
CA SER A 156 -6.90 18.64 2.92
C SER A 156 -6.70 19.72 3.98
N ASN A 157 -7.76 20.50 4.23
CA ASN A 157 -7.91 21.21 5.49
C ASN A 157 -8.07 20.25 6.68
N GLU A 158 -7.85 20.76 7.88
CA GLU A 158 -8.22 20.10 9.13
C GLU A 158 -9.66 20.42 9.50
N ILE A 159 -10.36 19.44 10.08
CA ILE A 159 -11.68 19.65 10.71
C ILE A 159 -11.67 19.12 12.14
N ARG A 160 -12.55 19.70 12.96
CA ARG A 160 -12.82 19.24 14.33
C ARG A 160 -14.20 18.61 14.39
N ILE A 161 -14.27 17.42 14.95
CA ILE A 161 -15.50 16.63 15.07
C ILE A 161 -15.71 16.28 16.53
N LYS A 162 -16.84 16.73 17.09
CA LYS A 162 -17.26 16.33 18.43
C LYS A 162 -18.11 15.07 18.33
N VAL A 163 -17.60 13.96 18.89
CA VAL A 163 -18.29 12.67 18.89
C VAL A 163 -18.96 12.46 20.24
N ASN A 164 -20.24 12.09 20.22
CA ASN A 164 -20.97 11.70 21.42
C ASN A 164 -21.15 10.17 21.43
N ASP A 165 -20.75 9.53 22.53
CA ASP A 165 -20.72 8.08 22.77
C ASP A 165 -21.98 7.30 22.35
N LYS A 166 -23.18 7.85 22.59
CA LYS A 166 -24.46 7.16 22.29
C LYS A 166 -24.74 6.96 20.80
N GLN A 167 -24.14 7.77 19.92
CA GLN A 167 -24.39 7.68 18.48
C GLN A 167 -23.29 6.91 17.73
N SER A 168 -22.02 7.08 18.13
CA SER A 168 -20.89 6.35 17.53
C SER A 168 -20.86 4.86 17.93
N SER A 169 -21.29 4.53 19.15
CA SER A 169 -21.30 3.13 19.65
C SER A 169 -22.21 2.18 18.87
N ASN A 170 -23.19 2.69 18.12
CA ASN A 170 -24.06 1.88 17.26
C ASN A 170 -23.39 1.48 15.94
N ILE A 171 -22.28 2.11 15.58
CA ILE A 171 -21.55 1.85 14.33
C ILE A 171 -20.44 0.87 14.64
N LEU A 172 -20.59 -0.36 14.12
CA LEU A 172 -19.55 -1.37 14.26
C LEU A 172 -18.40 -1.05 13.30
N SER A 173 -17.20 -0.85 13.84
CA SER A 173 -15.98 -0.75 13.04
C SER A 173 -15.77 -2.01 12.18
N ALA A 174 -14.99 -1.91 11.10
CA ALA A 174 -14.68 -3.04 10.23
C ALA A 174 -14.09 -4.21 11.02
N ARG A 175 -13.18 -3.93 11.96
CA ARG A 175 -12.68 -4.90 12.94
C ARG A 175 -13.79 -5.53 13.78
N ALA A 176 -14.72 -4.74 14.32
CA ALA A 176 -15.82 -5.26 15.13
C ALA A 176 -16.81 -6.09 14.31
N LYS A 177 -17.13 -5.65 13.08
CA LYS A 177 -17.91 -6.40 12.08
C LYS A 177 -17.23 -7.75 11.81
N HIS A 178 -15.92 -7.73 11.52
CA HIS A 178 -15.14 -8.94 11.30
C HIS A 178 -15.19 -9.87 12.51
N HIS A 179 -14.95 -9.37 13.73
CA HIS A 179 -14.99 -10.19 14.95
C HIS A 179 -16.37 -10.82 15.18
N ASN A 180 -17.45 -10.06 14.99
CA ASN A 180 -18.82 -10.53 15.16
C ASN A 180 -19.22 -11.59 14.12
N LEU A 181 -18.75 -11.45 12.88
CA LEU A 181 -18.95 -12.43 11.81
C LEU A 181 -18.07 -13.67 12.01
N ALA A 182 -16.81 -13.48 12.41
CA ALA A 182 -15.84 -14.54 12.68
C ALA A 182 -16.17 -15.39 13.91
N ARG A 183 -16.98 -14.89 14.87
CA ARG A 183 -17.48 -15.69 16.01
C ARG A 183 -18.24 -16.96 15.58
N ARG A 184 -18.71 -17.04 14.33
CA ARG A 184 -19.31 -18.25 13.74
C ARG A 184 -18.34 -19.11 12.92
N ALA A 185 -17.15 -18.59 12.58
CA ALA A 185 -16.22 -19.19 11.62
C ALA A 185 -15.03 -19.92 12.26
N ASP A 186 -14.98 -20.06 13.60
CA ASP A 186 -13.88 -20.74 14.28
C ASP A 186 -14.22 -22.18 14.68
N PHE A 187 -14.28 -23.06 13.67
CA PHE A 187 -14.13 -24.50 13.86
C PHE A 187 -13.04 -25.00 12.92
N GLY A 188 -11.78 -24.75 13.30
CA GLY A 188 -10.62 -25.44 12.72
C GLY A 188 -9.75 -24.59 11.80
N ASN A 189 -9.10 -23.55 12.34
CA ASN A 189 -7.95 -22.91 11.68
C ASN A 189 -8.33 -22.01 10.48
N GLY A 190 -9.25 -21.05 10.70
CA GLY A 190 -9.61 -20.02 9.71
C GLY A 190 -10.44 -20.49 8.51
N GLY A 191 -10.96 -21.73 8.54
CA GLY A 191 -11.76 -22.30 7.47
C GLY A 191 -10.95 -22.75 6.24
N CYS A 192 -9.63 -22.91 6.39
CA CYS A 192 -8.76 -23.33 5.30
C CYS A 192 -8.80 -24.85 5.07
N ASN A 193 -8.94 -25.29 3.82
CA ASN A 193 -8.74 -26.69 3.46
C ASN A 193 -7.23 -27.02 3.34
N ASP A 194 -6.88 -28.31 3.25
CA ASP A 194 -5.47 -28.74 3.28
C ASP A 194 -4.66 -28.27 2.07
N GLN A 195 -5.28 -28.12 0.90
CA GLN A 195 -4.63 -27.55 -0.27
C GLN A 195 -4.29 -26.06 -0.05
N GLN A 196 -5.22 -25.29 0.53
CA GLN A 196 -5.01 -23.88 0.87
C GLN A 196 -3.90 -23.73 1.92
N LYS A 197 -3.92 -24.55 2.98
CA LYS A 197 -2.86 -24.58 4.01
C LYS A 197 -1.49 -24.83 3.38
N ALA A 198 -1.39 -25.81 2.46
CA ALA A 198 -0.14 -26.11 1.78
C ALA A 198 0.35 -24.97 0.88
N VAL A 199 -0.57 -24.24 0.21
CA VAL A 199 -0.23 -23.05 -0.58
C VAL A 199 0.28 -21.92 0.33
N ILE A 200 -0.41 -21.65 1.44
CA ILE A 200 -0.04 -20.62 2.41
C ILE A 200 1.34 -20.91 3.02
N ALA A 201 1.57 -22.15 3.48
CA ALA A 201 2.85 -22.54 4.07
C ALA A 201 4.03 -22.36 3.09
N ARG A 202 3.85 -22.70 1.81
CA ARG A 202 4.88 -22.45 0.77
C ARG A 202 5.09 -20.96 0.51
N ALA A 203 4.02 -20.16 0.49
CA ALA A 203 4.10 -18.72 0.30
C ALA A 203 4.84 -18.04 1.47
N LEU A 204 4.53 -18.44 2.71
CA LEU A 204 5.21 -17.97 3.92
C LEU A 204 6.71 -18.29 3.89
N LYS A 205 7.09 -19.55 3.63
CA LYS A 205 8.51 -19.93 3.57
C LYS A 205 9.27 -19.12 2.52
N ARG A 206 8.65 -18.88 1.36
CA ARG A 206 9.24 -18.07 0.30
C ARG A 206 9.33 -16.59 0.70
N ALA A 207 8.29 -16.04 1.34
CA ALA A 207 8.27 -14.67 1.85
C ALA A 207 9.37 -14.45 2.89
N SER A 208 9.55 -15.39 3.82
CA SER A 208 10.62 -15.36 4.82
C SER A 208 12.01 -15.25 4.19
N ASN A 209 12.29 -16.08 3.17
CA ASN A 209 13.56 -16.04 2.44
C ASN A 209 13.77 -14.71 1.69
N ILE A 210 12.71 -14.17 1.06
CA ILE A 210 12.77 -12.91 0.30
C ILE A 210 12.98 -11.73 1.25
N ALA A 211 12.20 -11.67 2.33
CA ALA A 211 12.30 -10.61 3.34
C ALA A 211 13.66 -10.64 4.04
N THR A 212 14.25 -11.81 4.28
CA THR A 212 15.63 -11.92 4.80
C THR A 212 16.65 -11.28 3.87
N GLN A 213 16.56 -11.54 2.56
CA GLN A 213 17.45 -10.94 1.56
C GLN A 213 17.23 -9.42 1.46
N ALA A 214 15.97 -8.98 1.42
CA ALA A 214 15.61 -7.56 1.38
C ALA A 214 16.08 -6.82 2.65
N SER A 215 16.00 -7.45 3.82
CA SER A 215 16.51 -6.91 5.09
C SER A 215 18.02 -6.66 5.02
N SER A 216 18.79 -7.64 4.54
CA SER A 216 20.24 -7.50 4.39
C SER A 216 20.60 -6.41 3.37
N ALA A 217 19.93 -6.40 2.21
CA ALA A 217 20.15 -5.40 1.17
C ALA A 217 19.75 -3.98 1.63
N ALA A 218 18.66 -3.83 2.39
CA ALA A 218 18.25 -2.53 2.92
C ALA A 218 19.36 -1.91 3.78
N GLN A 219 20.07 -2.73 4.57
CA GLN A 219 21.14 -2.25 5.43
C GLN A 219 22.50 -2.13 4.73
N HIS A 220 22.84 -3.06 3.83
CA HIS A 220 24.21 -3.22 3.31
C HIS A 220 24.33 -3.19 1.78
N GLY A 221 23.21 -3.21 1.06
CA GLY A 221 23.16 -3.25 -0.41
C GLY A 221 23.34 -1.88 -1.09
N ASP A 222 23.12 -1.84 -2.41
CA ASP A 222 23.24 -0.62 -3.22
C ASP A 222 22.30 0.49 -2.72
N ALA A 223 22.88 1.62 -2.33
CA ALA A 223 22.14 2.79 -1.87
C ALA A 223 21.23 3.38 -2.95
N ARG A 224 21.63 3.30 -4.23
CA ARG A 224 20.84 3.84 -5.36
C ARG A 224 19.59 3.02 -5.60
N LEU A 225 19.69 1.69 -5.49
CA LEU A 225 18.52 0.83 -5.58
C LEU A 225 17.56 1.08 -4.42
N PHE A 226 18.08 1.27 -3.20
CA PHE A 226 17.25 1.65 -2.06
C PHE A 226 16.57 3.03 -2.28
N GLU A 227 17.32 4.01 -2.76
CA GLU A 227 16.80 5.36 -3.06
C GLU A 227 15.71 5.34 -4.14
N GLN A 228 15.77 4.43 -5.11
CA GLN A 228 14.73 4.28 -6.11
C GLN A 228 13.35 4.00 -5.48
N TYR A 229 13.31 3.16 -4.44
CA TYR A 229 12.06 2.74 -3.80
C TYR A 229 11.71 3.56 -2.56
N PHE A 230 12.69 4.06 -1.80
CA PHE A 230 12.44 4.80 -0.56
C PHE A 230 12.80 6.28 -0.63
N ARG A 231 13.34 6.74 -1.76
CA ARG A 231 13.57 8.16 -2.09
C ARG A 231 14.53 8.88 -1.14
N THR A 232 15.31 8.09 -0.41
CA THR A 232 16.32 8.54 0.53
C THR A 232 17.42 7.50 0.60
N THR A 233 18.64 7.93 0.92
CA THR A 233 19.75 7.04 1.29
C THR A 233 20.05 7.11 2.79
N ASP A 234 19.18 7.76 3.58
CA ASP A 234 19.38 7.95 5.02
C ASP A 234 19.58 6.60 5.74
N ARG A 235 20.64 6.53 6.56
CA ARG A 235 21.03 5.29 7.23
C ARG A 235 20.02 4.85 8.30
N THR A 236 19.32 5.79 8.91
CA THR A 236 18.30 5.50 9.92
C THR A 236 17.08 4.86 9.26
N ILE A 237 16.59 5.45 8.16
CA ILE A 237 15.48 4.89 7.38
C ILE A 237 15.86 3.52 6.79
N ARG A 238 17.07 3.38 6.23
CA ARG A 238 17.59 2.08 5.76
C ARG A 238 17.58 1.00 6.85
N LYS A 239 18.01 1.36 8.07
CA LYS A 239 17.95 0.46 9.21
C LYS A 239 16.52 0.11 9.59
N GLN A 240 15.59 1.06 9.64
CA GLN A 240 14.19 0.79 9.98
C GLN A 240 13.51 -0.11 8.94
N VAL A 241 13.77 0.12 7.65
CA VAL A 241 13.30 -0.77 6.56
C VAL A 241 13.87 -2.17 6.73
N SER A 242 15.17 -2.29 7.03
CA SER A 242 15.83 -3.57 7.30
C SER A 242 15.23 -4.30 8.50
N ASP A 243 14.97 -3.59 9.61
CA ASP A 243 14.37 -4.15 10.82
C ASP A 243 12.93 -4.62 10.56
N ARG A 244 12.13 -3.87 9.78
CA ARG A 244 10.79 -4.29 9.36
C ARG A 244 10.82 -5.56 8.51
N PHE A 245 11.69 -5.63 7.50
CA PHE A 245 11.84 -6.85 6.71
C PHE A 245 12.28 -8.04 7.55
N ARG A 246 13.17 -7.85 8.53
CA ARG A 246 13.56 -8.93 9.46
C ARG A 246 12.38 -9.41 10.30
N ALA A 247 11.56 -8.48 10.80
CA ALA A 247 10.36 -8.85 11.54
C ALA A 247 9.35 -9.63 10.68
N ILE A 248 9.12 -9.19 9.44
CA ILE A 248 8.29 -9.91 8.46
C ILE A 248 8.88 -11.31 8.18
N ALA A 249 10.21 -11.40 8.02
CA ALA A 249 10.88 -12.66 7.75
C ALA A 249 10.66 -13.68 8.88
N ASN A 250 10.84 -13.24 10.12
CA ASN A 250 10.65 -14.05 11.33
C ASN A 250 9.19 -14.50 11.49
N GLU A 251 8.24 -13.58 11.29
CA GLU A 251 6.81 -13.93 11.35
C GLU A 251 6.43 -14.95 10.28
N ALA A 252 7.03 -14.86 9.08
CA ALA A 252 6.77 -15.76 7.97
C ALA A 252 7.50 -17.12 8.07
N GLU A 253 8.31 -17.39 9.10
CA GLU A 253 9.04 -18.66 9.24
C GLU A 253 8.12 -19.85 9.54
N SER A 254 6.96 -19.59 10.14
CA SER A 254 6.00 -20.61 10.57
C SER A 254 4.61 -20.34 9.99
N SER A 255 3.91 -21.41 9.62
CA SER A 255 2.50 -21.35 9.22
C SER A 255 1.53 -21.80 10.33
N ILE A 256 2.06 -22.15 11.51
CA ILE A 256 1.30 -22.67 12.65
C ILE A 256 1.61 -21.95 13.97
N ALA A 257 2.56 -21.02 13.95
CA ALA A 257 2.97 -20.19 15.07
C ALA A 257 3.19 -18.77 14.55
N GLY A 258 3.41 -17.82 15.46
CA GLY A 258 3.49 -16.40 15.13
C GLY A 258 2.26 -15.64 15.63
N THR A 259 2.22 -14.36 15.32
CA THR A 259 1.17 -13.44 15.76
C THR A 259 0.08 -13.26 14.72
N VAL A 260 0.40 -13.40 13.44
CA VAL A 260 -0.52 -13.25 12.31
C VAL A 260 -1.28 -14.54 12.08
N LYS A 261 -2.60 -14.43 12.00
CA LYS A 261 -3.50 -15.55 11.71
C LYS A 261 -4.03 -15.44 10.29
N TYR A 262 -3.90 -16.51 9.51
CA TYR A 262 -4.58 -16.62 8.24
C TYR A 262 -6.02 -17.08 8.41
N GLN A 263 -6.92 -16.46 7.66
CA GLN A 263 -8.28 -16.95 7.45
C GLN A 263 -8.53 -17.12 5.95
N CYS A 264 -9.21 -18.21 5.59
CA CYS A 264 -9.59 -18.53 4.21
C CYS A 264 -11.06 -18.21 3.93
N HIS A 265 -11.85 -17.96 4.98
CA HIS A 265 -13.22 -17.47 4.86
C HIS A 265 -13.25 -15.95 4.85
N ASP A 266 -13.77 -15.36 3.77
CA ASP A 266 -13.99 -13.92 3.64
C ASP A 266 -15.30 -13.51 4.31
N ALA A 267 -15.25 -13.33 5.63
CA ALA A 267 -16.41 -12.93 6.41
C ALA A 267 -16.92 -11.52 6.06
N MET A 268 -16.07 -10.65 5.51
CA MET A 268 -16.40 -9.25 5.20
C MET A 268 -16.82 -9.02 3.74
N ASN A 269 -16.83 -10.07 2.92
CA ASN A 269 -17.11 -10.03 1.49
C ASN A 269 -16.15 -9.08 0.71
N VAL A 270 -14.92 -8.90 1.19
CA VAL A 270 -13.90 -8.05 0.57
C VAL A 270 -13.35 -8.68 -0.70
N CYS A 271 -13.27 -10.00 -0.76
CA CYS A 271 -12.77 -10.74 -1.92
C CYS A 271 -13.72 -10.74 -3.12
N SER A 272 -14.96 -10.25 -2.94
CA SER A 272 -15.86 -9.96 -4.07
C SER A 272 -15.43 -8.72 -4.86
N ARG A 273 -14.53 -7.89 -4.31
CA ARG A 273 -14.01 -6.70 -4.98
C ARG A 273 -13.14 -7.10 -6.17
N PRO A 274 -13.28 -6.46 -7.34
CA PRO A 274 -12.47 -6.75 -8.50
C PRO A 274 -10.97 -6.67 -8.19
N GLY A 275 -10.26 -7.77 -8.48
CA GLY A 275 -8.81 -7.83 -8.32
C GLY A 275 -8.29 -7.96 -6.88
N ALA A 276 -9.15 -8.01 -5.86
CA ALA A 276 -8.69 -8.22 -4.49
C ALA A 276 -7.97 -9.56 -4.37
N ILE A 277 -6.69 -9.53 -3.97
CA ILE A 277 -5.86 -10.72 -3.80
C ILE A 277 -5.75 -11.14 -2.34
N ALA A 278 -5.68 -10.18 -1.43
CA ALA A 278 -5.70 -10.39 0.01
C ALA A 278 -6.10 -9.11 0.73
N TYR A 279 -6.40 -9.22 2.02
CA TYR A 279 -6.57 -8.06 2.87
C TYR A 279 -6.14 -8.35 4.32
N ALA A 280 -5.57 -7.35 4.99
CA ALA A 280 -5.22 -7.38 6.40
C ALA A 280 -6.27 -6.64 7.24
N VAL A 281 -6.63 -7.21 8.39
CA VAL A 281 -7.58 -6.61 9.35
C VAL A 281 -6.80 -5.93 10.47
N SER A 282 -6.77 -4.60 10.44
CA SER A 282 -6.02 -3.79 11.39
C SER A 282 -6.50 -3.99 12.82
N GLY A 283 -5.55 -4.17 13.74
CA GLY A 283 -5.83 -4.41 15.16
C GLY A 283 -6.31 -5.83 15.51
N SER A 284 -6.38 -6.76 14.56
CA SER A 284 -6.70 -8.17 14.83
C SER A 284 -5.60 -9.15 14.44
N ASN A 285 -4.51 -8.69 13.82
CA ASN A 285 -3.42 -9.53 13.30
C ASN A 285 -3.96 -10.66 12.40
N ILE A 286 -4.96 -10.36 11.58
CA ILE A 286 -5.59 -11.33 10.66
C ILE A 286 -5.28 -10.91 9.23
N VAL A 287 -4.90 -11.89 8.42
CA VAL A 287 -4.82 -11.77 6.96
C VAL A 287 -5.81 -12.74 6.34
N VAL A 288 -6.57 -12.25 5.36
CA VAL A 288 -7.49 -13.06 4.58
C VAL A 288 -7.01 -13.10 3.13
N ASN A 289 -6.78 -14.31 2.63
CA ASN A 289 -6.41 -14.53 1.23
C ASN A 289 -7.67 -14.72 0.39
N CYS A 290 -7.80 -13.93 -0.67
CA CYS A 290 -8.89 -14.07 -1.63
C CYS A 290 -8.64 -15.21 -2.62
N PRO A 291 -9.66 -15.70 -3.36
CA PRO A 291 -9.49 -16.78 -4.33
C PRO A 291 -8.32 -16.57 -5.32
N ILE A 292 -8.10 -15.31 -5.74
CA ILE A 292 -7.00 -14.92 -6.65
C ILE A 292 -5.62 -15.29 -6.07
N PHE A 293 -5.42 -15.23 -4.75
CA PHE A 293 -4.14 -15.60 -4.13
C PHE A 293 -3.76 -17.05 -4.44
N TYR A 294 -4.74 -17.97 -4.41
CA TYR A 294 -4.49 -19.39 -4.61
C TYR A 294 -4.22 -19.75 -6.07
N SER A 295 -4.64 -18.91 -7.02
CA SER A 295 -4.33 -19.06 -8.45
C SER A 295 -3.15 -18.20 -8.91
N ALA A 296 -2.74 -17.18 -8.14
CA ALA A 296 -1.60 -16.32 -8.45
C ALA A 296 -0.30 -17.11 -8.63
N GLY A 297 0.64 -16.57 -9.41
CA GLY A 297 1.94 -17.21 -9.67
C GLY A 297 2.73 -17.50 -8.39
N VAL A 298 3.49 -18.61 -8.39
CA VAL A 298 4.43 -18.96 -7.30
C VAL A 298 5.72 -18.11 -7.40
N SER A 299 6.05 -17.69 -8.61
CA SER A 299 7.10 -16.73 -8.96
C SER A 299 6.62 -15.98 -10.19
N SER A 300 6.71 -14.67 -10.18
CA SER A 300 6.78 -13.92 -11.42
C SER A 300 8.18 -14.14 -12.01
N HIS A 301 8.26 -14.38 -13.32
CA HIS A 301 9.54 -14.30 -14.06
C HIS A 301 9.73 -12.89 -14.65
N GLU A 302 8.70 -12.05 -14.57
CA GLU A 302 8.75 -10.64 -14.88
C GLU A 302 9.03 -9.85 -13.58
N CYS A 303 9.46 -8.59 -13.70
CA CYS A 303 9.57 -7.66 -12.56
C CYS A 303 8.21 -7.33 -11.92
N ASP A 304 7.14 -8.02 -12.27
CA ASP A 304 5.86 -7.89 -11.61
C ASP A 304 5.95 -8.39 -10.15
N SER A 305 5.20 -7.74 -9.25
CA SER A 305 5.16 -8.05 -7.83
C SER A 305 3.96 -8.91 -7.42
N GLY A 306 3.29 -9.55 -8.39
CA GLY A 306 1.99 -10.20 -8.21
C GLY A 306 2.02 -11.53 -7.47
N ASP A 307 3.19 -12.07 -7.14
CA ASP A 307 3.28 -13.42 -6.59
C ASP A 307 2.80 -13.54 -5.13
N ARG A 308 2.53 -14.79 -4.74
CA ARG A 308 2.01 -15.12 -3.40
C ARG A 308 2.94 -14.68 -2.27
N ALA A 309 4.26 -14.76 -2.44
CA ALA A 309 5.21 -14.43 -1.40
C ALA A 309 5.29 -12.92 -1.17
N LEU A 310 5.28 -12.13 -2.24
CA LEU A 310 5.20 -10.67 -2.16
C LEU A 310 3.85 -10.23 -1.58
N THR A 311 2.76 -10.94 -1.88
CA THR A 311 1.48 -10.74 -1.18
C THR A 311 1.64 -10.87 0.33
N VAL A 312 2.28 -11.95 0.82
CA VAL A 312 2.52 -12.12 2.26
C VAL A 312 3.32 -10.95 2.86
N ILE A 313 4.40 -10.52 2.18
CA ILE A 313 5.22 -9.40 2.65
C ILE A 313 4.40 -8.10 2.76
N HIS A 314 3.56 -7.82 1.76
CA HIS A 314 2.65 -6.67 1.77
C HIS A 314 1.72 -6.74 2.98
N GLU A 315 0.95 -7.82 3.12
CA GLU A 315 -0.06 -7.94 4.19
C GLU A 315 0.57 -7.92 5.59
N PHE A 316 1.74 -8.55 5.77
CA PHE A 316 2.44 -8.56 7.06
C PHE A 316 2.98 -7.17 7.43
N SER A 317 3.30 -6.34 6.43
CA SER A 317 3.74 -4.96 6.70
C SER A 317 2.65 -4.09 7.33
N HIS A 318 1.37 -4.43 7.13
CA HIS A 318 0.22 -3.76 7.73
C HIS A 318 -0.05 -4.15 9.19
N ILE A 319 0.65 -5.13 9.74
CA ILE A 319 0.38 -5.64 11.09
C ILE A 319 1.34 -5.02 12.09
N ASP A 320 0.83 -4.11 12.94
CA ASP A 320 1.61 -3.46 14.01
C ASP A 320 2.34 -4.45 14.93
N ALA A 321 1.73 -5.62 15.16
CA ALA A 321 2.33 -6.66 15.99
C ALA A 321 3.52 -7.37 15.33
N VAL A 322 3.68 -7.25 14.01
CA VAL A 322 4.89 -7.66 13.28
C VAL A 322 5.94 -6.56 13.42
N TYR A 323 5.60 -5.32 13.06
CA TYR A 323 6.50 -4.18 13.23
C TYR A 323 5.72 -2.87 13.36
N TYR A 324 6.00 -2.09 14.40
CA TYR A 324 5.39 -0.78 14.64
C TYR A 324 6.28 0.38 14.15
N PRO A 325 5.72 1.42 13.51
CA PRO A 325 4.33 1.49 13.04
C PRO A 325 4.11 0.60 11.81
N ALA A 326 2.90 0.08 11.64
CA ALA A 326 2.46 -0.59 10.42
C ALA A 326 2.55 0.34 9.19
N THR A 327 2.70 -0.27 8.01
CA THR A 327 2.49 0.42 6.74
C THR A 327 1.00 0.67 6.50
N THR A 328 0.71 1.50 5.52
CA THR A 328 -0.60 1.74 4.95
C THR A 328 -0.54 1.61 3.43
N ASP A 329 -1.68 1.86 2.80
CA ASP A 329 -1.93 1.69 1.37
C ASP A 329 -1.98 3.06 0.69
N ILE A 330 -0.83 3.72 0.55
CA ILE A 330 -0.76 5.08 -0.02
C ILE A 330 -0.82 5.05 -1.54
N ALA A 331 -0.08 4.14 -2.15
CA ALA A 331 0.03 4.00 -3.60
C ALA A 331 0.06 2.53 -4.00
N TYR A 332 -0.56 2.24 -5.14
CA TYR A 332 -0.61 0.90 -5.74
C TYR A 332 0.13 0.85 -7.06
N GLY A 333 0.92 -0.20 -7.25
CA GLY A 333 1.74 -0.38 -8.43
C GLY A 333 3.10 0.31 -8.31
N GLU A 334 4.09 -0.21 -9.05
CA GLU A 334 5.48 0.23 -8.93
C GLU A 334 5.62 1.71 -9.25
N ASP A 335 4.97 2.11 -10.34
CA ASP A 335 5.04 3.48 -10.83
C ASP A 335 4.56 4.50 -9.75
N ALA A 336 3.38 4.28 -9.19
CA ALA A 336 2.87 5.17 -8.16
C ALA A 336 3.72 5.12 -6.88
N SER A 337 4.25 3.94 -6.53
CA SER A 337 5.03 3.71 -5.32
C SER A 337 6.38 4.42 -5.35
N ILE A 338 7.12 4.35 -6.47
CA ILE A 338 8.42 5.03 -6.59
C ILE A 338 8.27 6.55 -6.78
N ALA A 339 7.07 7.06 -7.07
CA ALA A 339 6.81 8.48 -7.17
C ALA A 339 6.54 9.18 -5.82
N LEU A 340 6.36 8.41 -4.75
CA LEU A 340 6.10 8.93 -3.40
C LEU A 340 7.24 9.78 -2.84
N THR A 341 6.95 10.55 -1.79
CA THR A 341 7.98 11.19 -0.96
C THR A 341 8.67 10.15 -0.06
N PRO A 342 9.83 10.44 0.55
CA PRO A 342 10.51 9.47 1.43
C PRO A 342 9.65 9.01 2.61
N ASP A 343 8.91 9.93 3.23
CA ASP A 343 7.99 9.60 4.33
C ASP A 343 6.85 8.68 3.88
N MET A 344 6.20 9.01 2.76
CA MET A 344 5.12 8.20 2.21
C MET A 344 5.65 6.82 1.76
N ALA A 345 6.79 6.77 1.07
CA ALA A 345 7.40 5.52 0.62
C ALA A 345 7.76 4.59 1.80
N PHE A 346 8.29 5.15 2.89
CA PHE A 346 8.56 4.39 4.12
C PHE A 346 7.30 3.79 4.76
N ARG A 347 6.16 4.49 4.63
CA ARG A 347 4.86 4.08 5.16
C ARG A 347 4.01 3.27 4.18
N ASN A 348 4.38 3.14 2.90
CA ASN A 348 3.58 2.43 1.90
C ASN A 348 3.99 0.95 1.77
N ALA A 349 3.04 0.03 1.87
CA ALA A 349 3.32 -1.41 1.78
C ALA A 349 3.92 -1.84 0.44
N ASP A 350 3.45 -1.24 -0.67
CA ASP A 350 3.92 -1.62 -2.00
C ASP A 350 5.40 -1.28 -2.23
N ASN A 351 5.93 -0.21 -1.61
CA ASN A 351 7.36 0.10 -1.68
C ASN A 351 8.23 -1.05 -1.13
N TYR A 352 7.76 -1.76 -0.10
CA TYR A 352 8.47 -2.93 0.44
C TYR A 352 8.47 -4.09 -0.54
N ILE A 353 7.35 -4.39 -1.20
CA ILE A 353 7.30 -5.53 -2.12
C ILE A 353 8.05 -5.27 -3.42
N PHE A 354 8.02 -4.05 -3.95
CA PHE A 354 8.77 -3.73 -5.17
C PHE A 354 10.27 -3.71 -4.90
N TYR A 355 10.71 -3.13 -3.77
CA TYR A 355 12.10 -3.23 -3.33
C TYR A 355 12.54 -4.70 -3.16
N ALA A 356 11.75 -5.50 -2.44
CA ALA A 356 12.07 -6.92 -2.22
C ALA A 356 12.11 -7.72 -3.53
N ASN A 357 11.23 -7.41 -4.49
CA ASN A 357 11.23 -8.04 -5.80
C ASN A 357 12.48 -7.67 -6.60
N ALA A 358 12.88 -6.40 -6.61
CA ALA A 358 14.09 -5.93 -7.28
C ALA A 358 15.35 -6.64 -6.76
N ILE A 359 15.45 -6.79 -5.43
CA ILE A 359 16.54 -7.55 -4.78
C ILE A 359 16.54 -9.02 -5.21
N ARG A 360 15.38 -9.69 -5.20
CA ARG A 360 15.28 -11.11 -5.55
C ARG A 360 15.61 -11.38 -7.02
N GLN A 361 15.10 -10.57 -7.93
CA GLN A 361 15.22 -10.80 -9.37
C GLN A 361 16.54 -10.28 -9.94
N ASN A 362 17.31 -9.52 -9.15
CA ASN A 362 18.47 -8.75 -9.64
C ASN A 362 18.11 -7.86 -10.85
N CYS A 363 16.89 -7.33 -10.85
CA CYS A 363 16.36 -6.53 -11.95
C CYS A 363 16.48 -5.04 -11.64
N SER A 364 16.74 -4.25 -12.67
CA SER A 364 16.44 -2.82 -12.67
C SER A 364 15.03 -2.63 -13.25
N PRO A 365 14.18 -1.76 -12.69
CA PRO A 365 12.87 -1.46 -13.26
C PRO A 365 12.97 -0.90 -14.67
N SER A 366 11.94 -1.14 -15.48
CA SER A 366 11.81 -0.63 -16.84
C SER A 366 11.42 0.84 -16.92
#